data_AF-A0A838F887-F1
#
_entry.id   AF-A0A838F887-F1
#
_cell.length_a   1.000
_cell.length_b   1.000
_cell.length_c   1.000
_cell.angle_alpha   90.00
_cell.angle_beta   90.00
_cell.angle_gamma   90.00
#
_symmetry.space_group_name_H-M   'P 1'
#
loop_
_entity.id
_entity.type
_entity.pdbx_description
1 polymer ?
#
loop_
_entity_poly.entity_id
_entity_poly.type
_entity_poly.pdbx_seq_one_letter_code
_entity_poly.pdbx_strand_id
1 'polypeptide(L)'
;MKQIFILLLTIGFGKIFAQTYHPFPENEAVWHEEAWGIGCPVIPCEYDQYMYSGDTVINGYLYHKLYLSYKFLGQVTQSGYVGFIRQDSLAKKVYYITLGGPYENLLYDFNLQVGDFYPETYNHNSQDTFIISKVDSILLNGSYRKKYTLLPLLFQGILWQ
;
A
#
# COMPACT_ATOMS: atom_id res chain seq x y z
N MET A 1 -56.12 -20.90 -27.55
CA MET A 1 -54.79 -20.40 -27.95
C MET A 1 -54.20 -19.65 -26.76
N LYS A 2 -53.23 -20.22 -26.04
CA LYS A 2 -52.63 -19.63 -24.83
C LYS A 2 -51.53 -18.66 -25.26
N GLN A 3 -51.69 -17.36 -24.98
CA GLN A 3 -50.65 -16.37 -25.24
C GLN A 3 -49.62 -16.42 -24.10
N ILE A 4 -48.35 -16.64 -24.43
CA ILE A 4 -47.22 -16.59 -23.50
C ILE A 4 -46.69 -15.15 -23.51
N PHE A 5 -46.79 -14.47 -22.37
CA PHE A 5 -46.20 -13.15 -22.17
C PHE A 5 -44.73 -13.33 -21.77
N ILE A 6 -43.79 -12.97 -22.64
CA ILE A 6 -42.36 -12.96 -22.33
C ILE A 6 -42.03 -11.62 -21.69
N LEU A 7 -41.78 -11.61 -20.39
CA LEU A 7 -41.31 -10.44 -19.66
C LEU A 7 -39.82 -10.20 -19.99
N LEU A 8 -39.53 -9.18 -20.81
CA LEU A 8 -38.17 -8.77 -21.12
C LEU A 8 -37.56 -8.08 -19.89
N LEU A 9 -36.65 -8.76 -19.19
CA LEU A 9 -35.91 -8.20 -18.06
C LEU A 9 -34.78 -7.30 -18.61
N THR A 10 -35.02 -6.00 -18.71
CA THR A 10 -33.98 -5.03 -19.06
C THR A 10 -33.03 -4.84 -17.89
N ILE A 11 -31.88 -5.51 -17.93
CA ILE A 11 -30.78 -5.28 -17.00
C ILE A 11 -30.18 -3.90 -17.33
N GLY A 12 -30.49 -2.90 -16.52
CA GLY A 12 -29.89 -1.57 -16.62
C GLY A 12 -28.39 -1.65 -16.31
N PHE A 13 -27.55 -1.42 -17.31
CA PHE A 13 -26.11 -1.22 -17.12
C PHE A 13 -25.90 0.15 -16.45
N GLY A 14 -26.02 0.19 -15.12
CA GLY A 14 -25.45 1.29 -14.35
C GLY A 14 -23.95 1.36 -14.65
N LYS A 15 -23.42 2.57 -14.84
CA LYS A 15 -21.96 2.75 -14.96
C LYS A 15 -21.34 2.24 -13.66
N ILE A 16 -20.75 1.05 -13.72
CA ILE A 16 -19.88 0.56 -12.66
C ILE A 16 -18.68 1.52 -12.70
N PHE A 17 -18.65 2.49 -11.79
CA PHE A 17 -17.47 3.31 -11.61
C PHE A 17 -16.39 2.40 -11.04
N ALA A 18 -15.54 1.86 -11.94
CA ALA A 18 -14.25 1.34 -11.53
C ALA A 18 -13.54 2.46 -10.76
N GLN A 19 -12.97 2.13 -9.59
CA GLN A 19 -12.20 3.13 -8.85
C GLN A 19 -11.08 3.65 -9.75
N THR A 20 -11.08 4.96 -9.99
CA THR A 20 -10.00 5.65 -10.69
C THR A 20 -8.69 5.35 -9.97
N TYR A 21 -7.69 4.89 -10.70
CA TYR A 21 -6.36 4.70 -10.12
C TYR A 21 -5.83 6.06 -9.68
N HIS A 22 -5.43 6.13 -8.41
CA HIS A 22 -4.79 7.29 -7.85
C HIS A 22 -3.30 6.98 -7.72
N PRO A 23 -2.43 7.64 -8.52
CA PRO A 23 -1.00 7.40 -8.44
C PRO A 23 -0.48 7.80 -7.07
N PHE A 24 0.68 7.24 -6.71
CA PHE A 24 1.42 7.71 -5.55
C PHE A 24 1.78 9.19 -5.77
N PRO A 25 1.71 10.05 -4.74
CA PRO A 25 1.89 11.49 -4.95
C PRO A 25 3.28 11.80 -5.52
N GLU A 26 3.36 12.62 -6.57
CA GLU A 26 4.63 12.99 -7.22
C GLU A 26 5.17 14.36 -6.74
N ASN A 27 4.31 15.23 -6.22
CA ASN A 27 4.69 16.58 -5.80
C ASN A 27 4.63 16.71 -4.28
N GLU A 28 5.77 17.03 -3.65
CA GLU A 28 5.88 17.32 -2.22
C GLU A 28 5.19 16.28 -1.33
N ALA A 29 5.29 15.01 -1.73
CA ALA A 29 4.66 13.91 -1.03
C ALA A 29 5.23 13.81 0.39
N VAL A 30 4.34 13.90 1.38
CA VAL A 30 4.64 13.55 2.77
C VAL A 30 3.70 12.43 3.16
N TRP A 31 4.27 11.33 3.66
CA TRP A 31 3.48 10.25 4.22
C TRP A 31 4.11 9.78 5.52
N HIS A 32 3.28 9.07 6.28
CA HIS A 32 3.57 8.63 7.62
C HIS A 32 3.38 7.13 7.75
N GLU A 33 4.31 6.49 8.45
CA GLU A 33 4.14 5.12 8.91
C GLU A 33 4.15 5.14 10.44
N GLU A 34 3.19 4.43 11.03
CA GLU A 34 2.98 4.42 12.48
C GLU A 34 2.95 2.98 13.00
N ALA A 35 3.72 2.70 14.05
CA ALA A 35 3.64 1.44 14.78
C ALA A 35 3.06 1.66 16.18
N TRP A 36 2.07 0.84 16.53
CA TRP A 36 1.36 0.89 17.81
C TRP A 36 1.56 -0.42 18.57
N GLY A 37 1.62 -0.36 19.90
CA GLY A 37 1.92 -1.55 20.71
C GLY A 37 1.52 -1.42 22.18
N ILE A 38 1.60 -2.55 22.89
CA ILE A 38 1.35 -2.64 24.34
C ILE A 38 2.47 -1.90 25.06
N GLY A 39 2.25 -0.62 25.36
CA GLY A 39 3.25 0.30 25.92
C GLY A 39 3.13 1.72 25.38
N CYS A 40 2.50 1.89 24.22
CA CYS A 40 2.27 3.19 23.60
C CYS A 40 0.77 3.34 23.23
N PRO A 41 -0.14 3.41 24.22
CA PRO A 41 -1.58 3.48 23.95
C PRO A 41 -2.09 4.88 23.55
N VAL A 42 -1.30 5.92 23.83
CA VAL A 42 -1.68 7.33 23.58
C VAL A 42 -0.99 7.93 22.35
N ILE A 43 0.23 7.48 22.07
CA ILE A 43 1.04 7.91 20.93
C ILE A 43 1.62 6.68 20.24
N PRO A 44 1.90 6.72 18.93
CA PRO A 44 2.62 5.64 18.27
C PRO A 44 3.95 5.37 18.98
N CYS A 45 4.33 4.10 19.08
CA CYS A 45 5.68 3.75 19.53
C CYS A 45 6.72 4.30 18.55
N GLU A 46 6.41 4.16 17.25
CA GLU A 46 7.25 4.57 16.14
C GLU A 46 6.42 5.43 15.20
N TYR A 47 7.03 6.52 14.73
CA TYR A 47 6.43 7.44 13.79
C TYR A 47 7.48 7.86 12.78
N ASP A 48 7.33 7.35 11.57
CA ASP A 48 8.15 7.71 10.42
C ASP A 48 7.45 8.76 9.59
N GLN A 49 8.17 9.80 9.21
CA GLN A 49 7.73 10.75 8.19
C GLN A 49 8.70 10.75 7.02
N TYR A 50 8.21 10.37 5.85
CA TYR A 50 8.97 10.38 4.62
C TYR A 50 8.63 11.61 3.79
N MET A 51 9.65 12.15 3.13
CA MET A 51 9.54 13.36 2.29
C MET A 51 10.46 13.25 1.08
N TYR A 52 10.04 13.82 -0.04
CA TYR A 52 10.90 13.94 -1.22
C TYR A 52 12.02 14.97 -1.01
N SER A 53 13.21 14.65 -1.53
CA SER A 53 14.42 15.47 -1.43
C SER A 53 15.13 15.58 -2.78
N GLY A 54 14.35 15.86 -3.82
CA GLY A 54 14.80 15.97 -5.21
C GLY A 54 14.89 14.62 -5.93
N ASP A 55 15.40 14.65 -7.15
CA ASP A 55 15.33 13.51 -8.06
C ASP A 55 16.71 12.93 -8.38
N THR A 56 16.70 11.71 -8.92
CA THR A 56 17.86 11.08 -9.54
C THR A 56 17.44 10.08 -10.61
N VAL A 57 18.36 9.72 -11.49
CA VAL A 57 18.18 8.62 -12.43
C VAL A 57 19.04 7.44 -12.00
N ILE A 58 18.44 6.25 -11.88
CA ILE A 58 19.14 5.00 -11.57
C ILE A 58 18.71 3.98 -12.61
N ASN A 59 19.66 3.36 -13.31
CA ASN A 59 19.41 2.35 -14.35
C ASN A 59 18.36 2.78 -15.41
N GLY A 60 18.32 4.08 -15.73
CA GLY A 60 17.40 4.64 -16.73
C GLY A 60 15.99 4.97 -16.21
N TYR A 61 15.69 4.74 -14.94
CA TYR A 61 14.42 5.13 -14.32
C TYR A 61 14.59 6.37 -13.43
N LEU A 62 13.58 7.23 -13.45
CA LEU A 62 13.50 8.39 -12.56
C LEU A 62 13.06 7.94 -11.16
N TYR A 63 13.79 8.37 -10.13
CA TYR A 63 13.45 8.17 -8.73
C TYR A 63 13.44 9.51 -8.00
N HIS A 64 12.58 9.61 -6.99
CA HIS A 64 12.66 10.64 -5.96
C HIS A 64 13.57 10.16 -4.84
N LYS A 65 14.47 11.03 -4.38
CA LYS A 65 15.27 10.84 -3.17
C LYS A 65 14.38 10.99 -1.94
N LEU A 66 14.56 10.11 -0.96
CA LEU A 66 13.77 10.12 0.27
C LEU A 66 14.56 10.58 1.48
N TYR A 67 13.97 11.53 2.19
CA TYR A 67 14.37 11.95 3.52
C TYR A 67 13.37 11.39 4.54
N LEU A 68 13.88 10.82 5.63
CA LEU A 68 13.11 10.30 6.75
C LEU A 68 13.31 11.19 7.97
N SER A 69 12.24 11.42 8.72
CA SER A 69 12.27 11.85 10.11
C SER A 69 11.57 10.79 10.96
N TYR A 70 12.35 10.07 11.75
CA TYR A 70 11.88 9.01 12.64
C TYR A 70 11.77 9.53 14.07
N LYS A 71 10.64 9.21 14.70
CA LYS A 71 10.40 9.47 16.11
C LYS A 71 10.11 8.16 16.84
N PHE A 72 10.75 8.00 17.99
CA PHE A 72 10.40 6.98 18.96
C PHE A 72 9.76 7.65 20.18
N LEU A 73 8.55 7.22 20.56
CA LEU A 73 7.78 7.80 21.67
C LEU A 73 7.68 9.33 21.60
N GLY A 74 7.48 9.86 20.38
CA GLY A 74 7.34 11.29 20.12
C GLY A 74 8.64 12.11 20.10
N GLN A 75 9.79 11.51 20.41
CA GLN A 75 11.10 12.15 20.34
C GLN A 75 11.77 11.86 19.00
N VAL A 76 12.29 12.87 18.32
CA VAL A 76 13.08 12.67 17.08
C VAL A 76 14.37 11.95 17.45
N THR A 77 14.55 10.76 16.91
CA THR A 77 15.69 9.87 17.18
C THR A 77 16.61 9.77 15.97
N GLN A 78 16.06 9.89 14.75
CA GLN A 78 16.85 9.85 13.52
C GLN A 78 16.22 10.76 12.47
N SER A 79 17.05 11.46 11.72
CA SER A 79 16.61 12.16 10.51
C SER A 79 17.71 12.13 9.46
N GLY A 80 17.35 11.83 8.22
CA GLY A 80 18.36 11.80 7.17
C GLY A 80 17.85 11.26 5.85
N TYR A 81 18.77 11.26 4.90
CA TYR A 81 18.56 10.65 3.60
C TYR A 81 18.56 9.12 3.73
N VAL A 82 17.51 8.45 3.25
CA VAL A 82 17.29 7.00 3.50
C VAL A 82 17.19 6.15 2.25
N GLY A 83 16.92 6.73 1.09
CA GLY A 83 16.80 5.93 -0.12
C GLY A 83 16.19 6.65 -1.31
N PHE A 84 15.60 5.85 -2.19
CA PHE A 84 15.01 6.27 -3.44
C PHE A 84 13.68 5.59 -3.62
N ILE A 85 12.68 6.30 -4.15
CA ILE A 85 11.38 5.75 -4.48
C ILE A 85 11.03 6.09 -5.92
N ARG A 86 10.37 5.16 -6.61
CA ARG A 86 9.71 5.47 -7.87
C ARG A 86 8.36 4.78 -7.93
N GLN A 87 7.49 5.31 -8.77
CA GLN A 87 6.27 4.61 -9.15
C GLN A 87 6.33 4.16 -10.60
N ASP A 88 5.73 3.01 -10.86
CA ASP A 88 5.33 2.57 -12.19
C ASP A 88 3.81 2.67 -12.27
N SER A 89 3.31 3.75 -12.87
CA SER A 89 1.86 4.01 -12.96
C SER A 89 1.13 3.04 -13.89
N LEU A 90 1.83 2.41 -14.85
CA LEU A 90 1.25 1.41 -15.74
C LEU A 90 1.07 0.08 -15.00
N ALA A 91 2.10 -0.35 -14.28
CA ALA A 91 2.06 -1.54 -13.43
C ALA A 91 1.30 -1.30 -12.12
N LYS A 92 1.02 -0.04 -11.75
CA LYS A 92 0.43 0.40 -10.47
C LYS A 92 1.22 -0.12 -9.27
N LYS A 93 2.54 -0.01 -9.35
CA LYS A 93 3.49 -0.45 -8.32
C LYS A 93 4.39 0.69 -7.89
N VAL A 94 4.83 0.63 -6.65
CA VAL A 94 5.80 1.55 -6.07
C VAL A 94 7.00 0.73 -5.65
N TYR A 95 8.19 1.25 -5.94
CA TYR A 95 9.46 0.58 -5.70
C TYR A 95 10.37 1.45 -4.85
N TYR A 96 11.20 0.79 -4.03
CA TYR A 96 12.11 1.44 -3.11
C TYR A 96 13.51 0.84 -3.20
N ILE A 97 14.53 1.70 -3.14
CA ILE A 97 15.93 1.34 -3.01
C ILE A 97 16.46 1.98 -1.73
N THR A 98 16.95 1.16 -0.79
CA THR A 98 17.62 1.65 0.41
C THR A 98 18.91 2.37 0.05
N LEU A 99 19.25 3.43 0.78
CA LEU A 99 20.53 4.11 0.61
C LEU A 99 21.71 3.15 0.80
N GLY A 100 22.60 3.08 -0.19
CA GLY A 100 23.73 2.14 -0.20
C GLY A 100 23.36 0.70 -0.59
N GLY A 101 22.07 0.41 -0.77
CA GLY A 101 21.58 -0.87 -1.25
C GLY A 101 21.69 -0.99 -2.78
N PRO A 102 22.01 -2.20 -3.31
CA PRO A 102 22.18 -2.38 -4.76
C PRO A 102 20.88 -2.76 -5.48
N TYR A 103 19.80 -3.06 -4.75
CA TYR A 103 18.60 -3.66 -5.32
C TYR A 103 17.36 -2.80 -5.09
N GLU A 104 16.51 -2.81 -6.11
CA GLU A 104 15.15 -2.29 -6.05
C GLU A 104 14.21 -3.34 -5.48
N ASN A 105 13.37 -2.93 -4.53
CA ASN A 105 12.39 -3.76 -3.87
C ASN A 105 10.98 -3.23 -4.14
N LEU A 106 9.99 -4.11 -4.25
CA LEU A 106 8.59 -3.71 -4.27
C LEU A 106 8.25 -3.07 -2.92
N LEU A 107 7.65 -1.88 -2.91
CA LEU A 107 7.12 -1.24 -1.71
C LEU A 107 5.60 -1.43 -1.63
N TYR A 108 4.87 -1.13 -2.72
CA TYR A 108 3.42 -1.25 -2.77
C TYR A 108 2.94 -1.82 -4.12
N ASP A 109 1.89 -2.65 -4.10
CA ASP A 109 1.16 -3.12 -5.27
C ASP A 109 -0.34 -2.75 -5.15
N PHE A 110 -0.82 -1.90 -6.05
CA PHE A 110 -2.21 -1.42 -6.02
C PHE A 110 -3.18 -2.25 -6.86
N ASN A 111 -2.72 -3.36 -7.45
CA ASN A 111 -3.56 -4.30 -8.19
C ASN A 111 -4.22 -5.36 -7.31
N LEU A 112 -3.80 -5.48 -6.05
CA LEU A 112 -4.28 -6.49 -5.13
C LEU A 112 -5.81 -6.44 -4.95
N GLN A 113 -6.41 -7.62 -4.87
CA GLN A 113 -7.83 -7.87 -4.71
C GLN A 113 -8.10 -8.73 -3.47
N VAL A 114 -9.35 -8.76 -3.00
CA VAL A 114 -9.74 -9.63 -1.88
C VAL A 114 -9.46 -11.09 -2.25
N GLY A 115 -8.77 -11.81 -1.37
CA GLY A 115 -8.34 -13.19 -1.60
C GLY A 115 -6.91 -13.33 -2.11
N ASP A 116 -6.28 -12.26 -2.59
CA ASP A 116 -4.87 -12.30 -3.00
C ASP A 116 -3.96 -12.44 -1.78
N PHE A 117 -2.86 -13.16 -1.95
CA PHE A 117 -1.76 -13.13 -0.99
C PHE A 117 -1.03 -11.80 -1.07
N TYR A 118 -0.73 -11.22 0.09
CA TYR A 118 0.11 -10.02 0.16
C TYR A 118 1.55 -10.41 -0.21
N PRO A 119 2.17 -9.74 -1.20
CA PRO A 119 3.49 -10.12 -1.67
C PRO A 119 4.59 -9.76 -0.67
N GLU A 120 5.79 -10.28 -0.91
CA GLU A 120 7.00 -9.74 -0.28
C GLU A 120 7.20 -8.30 -0.74
N THR A 121 7.35 -7.39 0.23
CA THR A 121 7.66 -5.97 -0.01
C THR A 121 8.80 -5.54 0.90
N TYR A 122 9.37 -4.36 0.64
CA TYR A 122 10.45 -3.81 1.45
C TYR A 122 10.12 -3.78 2.95
N ASN A 123 8.87 -3.52 3.29
CA ASN A 123 8.34 -3.47 4.65
C ASN A 123 7.57 -4.74 5.07
N HIS A 124 7.66 -5.84 4.30
CA HIS A 124 6.97 -7.10 4.61
C HIS A 124 7.75 -8.32 4.11
N ASN A 125 8.19 -9.15 5.05
CA ASN A 125 8.88 -10.40 4.76
C ASN A 125 7.88 -11.51 4.36
N SER A 126 8.23 -12.31 3.33
CA SER A 126 7.42 -13.43 2.83
C SER A 126 7.16 -14.56 3.85
N GLN A 127 7.89 -14.60 4.96
CA GLN A 127 7.65 -15.57 6.04
C GLN A 127 6.30 -15.37 6.74
N ASP A 128 5.79 -14.13 6.77
CA ASP A 128 4.45 -13.85 7.26
C ASP A 128 3.47 -13.91 6.08
N THR A 129 2.57 -14.88 6.08
CA THR A 129 1.57 -14.99 5.01
C THR A 129 0.33 -14.20 5.39
N PHE A 130 0.08 -13.08 4.70
CA PHE A 130 -1.18 -12.35 4.80
C PHE A 130 -2.02 -12.53 3.54
N ILE A 131 -3.33 -12.51 3.74
CA ILE A 131 -4.31 -12.41 2.65
C ILE A 131 -5.01 -11.05 2.71
N ILE A 132 -5.34 -10.50 1.55
CA ILE A 132 -6.23 -9.35 1.47
C ILE A 132 -7.64 -9.80 1.88
N SER A 133 -8.02 -9.52 3.11
CA SER A 133 -9.36 -9.86 3.62
C SER A 133 -10.44 -8.85 3.18
N LYS A 134 -10.04 -7.59 2.97
CA LYS A 134 -10.95 -6.51 2.57
C LYS A 134 -10.20 -5.45 1.77
N VAL A 135 -10.85 -4.95 0.72
CA VAL A 135 -10.50 -3.72 0.03
C VAL A 135 -11.63 -2.74 0.24
N ASP A 136 -11.33 -1.62 0.91
CA ASP A 136 -12.27 -0.53 1.20
C ASP A 136 -11.71 0.79 0.65
N SER A 137 -12.36 1.90 0.98
CA SER A 137 -11.92 3.25 0.64
C SER A 137 -11.82 4.11 1.89
N ILE A 138 -10.83 5.00 1.91
CA ILE A 138 -10.70 6.06 2.91
C ILE A 138 -10.68 7.41 2.20
N LEU A 139 -11.43 8.38 2.69
CA LEU A 139 -11.42 9.74 2.15
C LEU A 139 -10.21 10.50 2.69
N LEU A 140 -9.28 10.86 1.80
CA LEU A 140 -8.08 11.63 2.13
C LEU A 140 -8.01 12.85 1.21
N ASN A 141 -7.96 14.04 1.79
CA ASN A 141 -7.86 15.31 1.05
C ASN A 141 -8.88 15.45 -0.09
N GLY A 142 -10.13 15.05 0.17
CA GLY A 142 -11.24 15.16 -0.80
C GLY A 142 -11.26 14.09 -1.89
N SER A 143 -10.36 13.11 -1.87
CA SER A 143 -10.35 11.98 -2.80
C SER A 143 -10.34 10.64 -2.06
N TYR A 144 -11.04 9.64 -2.58
CA TYR A 144 -11.00 8.30 -2.02
C TYR A 144 -9.69 7.59 -2.39
N ARG A 145 -9.06 6.93 -1.41
CA ARG A 145 -7.89 6.07 -1.58
C ARG A 145 -8.23 4.64 -1.16
N LYS A 146 -7.64 3.64 -1.82
CA LYS A 146 -7.83 2.24 -1.43
C LYS A 146 -7.27 2.01 -0.03
N LYS A 147 -8.03 1.26 0.77
CA LYS A 147 -7.60 0.77 2.09
C LYS A 147 -7.64 -0.75 2.09
N TYR A 148 -6.48 -1.38 2.27
CA TYR A 148 -6.36 -2.83 2.38
C TYR A 148 -6.43 -3.25 3.85
N THR A 149 -7.15 -4.35 4.14
CA THR A 149 -7.10 -5.02 5.45
C THR A 149 -6.44 -6.37 5.26
N LEU A 150 -5.28 -6.55 5.89
CA LEU A 150 -4.51 -7.78 5.87
C LEU A 150 -4.95 -8.69 7.01
N LEU A 151 -5.16 -9.97 6.72
CA LEU A 151 -5.42 -10.99 7.73
C LEU A 151 -4.27 -12.00 7.73
N PRO A 152 -3.63 -12.28 8.88
CA PRO A 152 -2.58 -13.28 8.95
C PRO A 152 -3.19 -14.68 8.77
N LEU A 153 -2.57 -15.48 7.90
CA LEU A 153 -2.79 -16.91 7.84
C LEU A 153 -1.92 -17.57 8.91
N LEU A 154 -2.43 -17.61 10.13
CA LEU A 154 -1.84 -18.48 11.15
C LEU A 154 -2.09 -19.92 10.71
N PHE A 155 -1.04 -20.71 10.52
CA PHE A 155 -1.16 -22.16 10.37
C PHE A 155 -1.83 -22.72 11.64
N GLN A 156 -3.14 -22.96 11.58
CA GLN A 156 -3.84 -23.84 12.52
C GLN A 156 -3.84 -25.23 11.90
N GLY A 157 -2.70 -25.91 11.95
CA GLY A 157 -2.64 -27.32 11.60
C GLY A 157 -3.33 -28.15 12.68
N ILE A 158 -4.33 -28.95 12.30
CA ILE A 158 -4.70 -30.14 13.07
C ILE A 158 -3.66 -31.20 12.68
N LEU A 159 -2.79 -31.58 13.63
CA LEU A 159 -2.04 -32.82 13.53
C LEU A 159 -3.06 -33.97 13.69
N TRP A 160 -3.31 -34.71 12.61
CA TRP A 160 -3.95 -36.01 12.73
C TRP A 160 -2.97 -36.96 13.43
N GLN A 161 -3.34 -37.47 14.61
CA GLN A 161 -2.86 -38.74 15.15
C GLN A 161 -4.00 -39.74 15.13
#